data_AF-A0A948HW57-F1
#
_entry.id   AF-A0A948HW57-F1
#
_cell.length_a   1.000
_cell.length_b   1.000
_cell.length_c   1.000
_cell.angle_alpha   90.00
_cell.angle_beta   90.00
_cell.angle_gamma   90.00
#
_symmetry.space_group_name_H-M   'P 1'
#
loop_
_entity.id
_entity.type
_entity.pdbx_description
1 polymer ?
#
loop_
_entity_poly.entity_id
_entity_poly.type
_entity_poly.pdbx_seq_one_letter_code
_entity_poly.pdbx_strand_id
1 'polypeptide(L)' 'MKISSNRTITEKEGYEAMLYMLQAYLAATGSKDLTDILSGGEYWLEADTPADSAFWEYWTEAVNKVKNDGPPPLKVLY' A
#
# COMPACT_ATOMS: atom_id res chain seq x y z
N MET A 1 -15.09 -3.11 3.27
CA MET A 1 -15.02 -3.15 1.78
C MET A 1 -14.42 -4.50 1.41
N LYS A 2 -14.97 -5.22 0.41
CA LYS A 2 -14.32 -6.46 -0.08
C LYS A 2 -13.31 -6.14 -1.16
N ILE A 3 -12.14 -6.75 -1.05
CA ILE A 3 -11.05 -6.66 -2.01
C ILE A 3 -11.42 -7.48 -3.24
N SER A 4 -11.30 -6.87 -4.41
CA SER A 4 -11.40 -7.58 -5.68
C SER A 4 -10.62 -6.81 -6.74
N SER A 5 -9.77 -7.49 -7.50
CA SER A 5 -9.04 -6.89 -8.61
C SER A 5 -8.66 -7.97 -9.62
N ASN A 6 -8.87 -7.70 -10.92
CA ASN A 6 -8.40 -8.54 -12.02
C ASN A 6 -7.05 -8.05 -12.57
N ARG A 7 -6.42 -7.07 -11.91
CA ARG A 7 -5.21 -6.41 -12.39
C ARG A 7 -3.97 -7.19 -11.97
N THR A 8 -3.15 -7.57 -12.95
CA THR A 8 -1.84 -8.19 -12.70
C THR A 8 -0.75 -7.11 -12.65
N ILE A 9 0.16 -7.24 -11.69
CA ILE A 9 1.37 -6.43 -11.57
C ILE A 9 2.59 -7.35 -11.57
N THR A 10 3.73 -6.84 -12.02
CA THR A 10 5.00 -7.56 -11.87
C THR A 10 5.50 -7.51 -10.43
N GLU A 11 6.41 -8.39 -10.04
CA GLU A 11 7.05 -8.38 -8.72
C GLU A 11 7.71 -7.02 -8.41
N LYS A 12 8.37 -6.44 -9.41
CA LYS A 12 8.97 -5.10 -9.32
C LYS A 12 7.94 -4.02 -9.03
N GLU A 13 6.84 -4.02 -9.80
CA GLU A 13 5.75 -3.05 -9.59
C GLU A 13 5.09 -3.22 -8.22
N GLY A 14 4.96 -4.47 -7.73
CA GLY A 14 4.47 -4.75 -6.38
C GLY A 14 5.38 -4.19 -5.29
N TYR A 15 6.69 -4.36 -5.45
CA TYR A 15 7.68 -3.77 -4.53
C TYR A 15 7.64 -2.24 -4.54
N GLU A 16 7.55 -1.63 -5.72
CA GLU A 16 7.46 -0.18 -5.88
C GLU A 16 6.14 0.38 -5.32
N ALA A 17 5.03 -0.33 -5.47
CA ALA A 17 3.75 0.03 -4.89
C ALA A 17 3.79 -0.04 -3.36
N MET A 18 4.40 -1.09 -2.79
CA MET A 18 4.61 -1.17 -1.34
C MET A 18 5.37 0.06 -0.82
N LEU A 19 6.44 0.49 -1.50
CA LEU A 19 7.18 1.67 -1.10
C LEU A 19 6.34 2.96 -1.14
N TYR A 20 5.56 3.18 -2.20
CA TYR A 20 4.65 4.33 -2.27
C TYR A 20 3.59 4.30 -1.18
N MET A 21 3.00 3.14 -0.92
CA MET A 21 1.97 2.97 0.11
C MET A 21 2.53 3.29 1.50
N LEU A 22 3.71 2.77 1.85
CA LEU A 22 4.34 3.03 3.14
C LEU A 22 4.73 4.52 3.31
N GLN A 23 5.19 5.16 2.24
CA GLN A 23 5.46 6.61 2.24
C GLN A 23 4.19 7.43 2.45
N ALA A 24 3.11 7.06 1.76
CA ALA A 24 1.81 7.71 1.90
C ALA A 24 1.23 7.53 3.31
N TYR A 25 1.29 6.30 3.85
CA TYR A 25 0.85 5.99 5.21
C TYR A 25 1.62 6.83 6.25
N LEU A 26 2.95 6.83 6.17
CA LEU A 26 3.80 7.64 7.05
C LEU A 26 3.47 9.13 6.95
N ALA A 27 3.23 9.65 5.74
CA ALA A 27 2.88 11.06 5.55
C ALA A 27 1.49 11.41 6.12
N ALA A 28 0.54 10.49 6.04
CA ALA A 28 -0.84 10.69 6.51
C ALA A 28 -0.97 10.55 8.03
N THR A 29 -0.29 9.56 8.64
CA THR A 29 -0.49 9.22 10.06
C THR A 29 0.67 9.67 10.95
N GLY A 30 1.85 9.91 10.38
CA GLY A 30 3.09 10.10 11.14
C GLY A 30 3.59 8.84 11.84
N SER A 31 2.88 7.71 11.72
CA SER A 31 3.18 6.46 12.39
C SER A 31 4.34 5.75 11.71
N LYS A 32 5.28 5.29 12.53
CA LYS A 32 6.42 4.45 12.15
C LYS A 32 6.33 3.07 12.79
N ASP A 33 5.24 2.81 13.50
CA ASP A 33 5.00 1.55 14.18
C ASP A 33 4.52 0.52 13.15
N LEU A 34 5.28 -0.55 13.00
CA LEU A 34 4.95 -1.61 12.06
C LEU A 34 3.66 -2.33 12.46
N THR A 35 3.39 -2.46 13.77
CA THR A 35 2.17 -3.12 14.26
C THR A 35 0.93 -2.29 13.91
N ASP A 36 1.02 -0.97 13.99
CA ASP A 36 -0.05 -0.06 13.57
C ASP A 36 -0.36 -0.23 12.08
N ILE A 37 0.67 -0.22 11.22
CA ILE A 37 0.53 -0.43 9.77
C ILE A 37 -0.10 -1.79 9.48
N LEU A 38 0.39 -2.86 10.09
CA LEU A 38 -0.11 -4.21 9.82
C LEU A 38 -1.57 -4.38 10.27
N SER A 39 -1.94 -3.81 11.41
CA SER A 39 -3.28 -3.95 11.97
C SER A 39 -4.40 -3.42 11.06
N GLY A 40 -4.11 -2.42 10.22
CA GLY A 40 -5.07 -1.93 9.21
C GLY A 40 -5.25 -2.86 8.01
N GLY A 41 -4.19 -3.59 7.63
CA GLY A 41 -4.17 -4.47 6.47
C GLY A 41 -4.59 -5.92 6.74
N GLU A 42 -4.66 -6.32 8.01
CA GLU A 42 -5.13 -7.65 8.39
C GLU A 42 -6.56 -7.90 7.92
N TYR A 43 -6.88 -9.15 7.57
CA TYR A 43 -8.26 -9.52 7.32
C TYR A 43 -8.98 -9.75 8.63
N TRP A 44 -10.08 -9.05 8.83
CA TRP A 44 -10.89 -9.15 10.04
C TRP A 44 -12.33 -9.56 9.71
N LEU A 45 -12.82 -10.58 10.43
CA LEU A 45 -14.17 -11.15 10.41
C LEU A 45 -14.52 -11.92 9.13
N GLU A 46 -14.08 -11.43 7.98
CA GLU A 46 -14.36 -12.04 6.68
C GLU A 46 -13.09 -12.12 5.83
N ALA A 47 -13.05 -13.10 4.92
CA ALA A 47 -12.04 -13.14 3.88
C ALA A 47 -12.15 -11.90 2.97
N ASP A 48 -11.02 -11.47 2.43
CA ASP A 48 -10.90 -10.34 1.51
C ASP A 48 -11.42 -9.00 2.08
N THR A 49 -11.52 -8.86 3.40
CA THR A 49 -11.99 -7.64 4.06
C THR A 49 -10.93 -7.14 5.01
N PRO A 50 -10.20 -6.06 4.65
CA PRO A 50 -9.21 -5.49 5.54
C PRO A 50 -9.89 -4.87 6.77
N ALA A 51 -9.19 -4.92 7.90
CA ALA A 51 -9.60 -4.34 9.17
C ALA A 51 -9.89 -2.84 9.03
N ASP A 52 -9.08 -2.13 8.25
CA ASP A 52 -9.35 -0.79 7.77
C ASP A 52 -9.66 -0.81 6.26
N SER A 53 -10.87 -0.41 5.89
CA SER A 53 -11.25 -0.32 4.48
C SER A 53 -10.38 0.64 3.67
N ALA A 54 -9.84 1.70 4.29
CA ALA A 54 -8.95 2.64 3.62
C ALA A 54 -7.60 2.00 3.25
N PHE A 55 -7.21 0.90 3.91
CA PHE A 55 -5.95 0.22 3.64
C PHE A 55 -5.88 -0.32 2.20
N TRP A 56 -7.00 -0.84 1.69
CA TRP A 56 -7.10 -1.26 0.30
C TRP A 56 -7.02 -0.08 -0.67
N GLU A 57 -7.61 1.06 -0.31
CA GLU A 57 -7.53 2.29 -1.12
C GLU A 57 -6.08 2.75 -1.26
N TYR A 58 -5.34 2.85 -0.15
CA TYR A 58 -3.90 3.19 -0.17
C TYR A 58 -3.09 2.26 -1.06
N TRP A 59 -3.36 0.95 -1.01
CA TRP A 59 -2.71 -0.01 -1.90
C TRP A 59 -3.03 0.24 -3.37
N THR A 60 -4.32 0.41 -3.71
CA THR A 60 -4.72 0.62 -5.12
C THR A 60 -4.19 1.95 -5.69
N GLU A 61 -4.15 3.00 -4.87
CA GLU A 61 -3.53 4.27 -5.23
C GLU A 61 -2.03 4.11 -5.49
N ALA A 62 -1.32 3.38 -4.64
CA ALA A 62 0.10 3.11 -4.84
C ALA A 62 0.37 2.31 -6.13
N VAL A 63 -0.44 1.29 -6.43
CA VAL A 63 -0.36 0.55 -7.70
C VAL A 63 -0.63 1.47 -8.90
N ASN A 64 -1.63 2.35 -8.81
CA ASN A 64 -1.91 3.34 -9.85
C ASN A 64 -0.72 4.29 -10.04
N LYS A 65 -0.08 4.70 -8.95
CA LYS A 65 1.07 5.59 -8.97
C LYS A 65 2.26 4.95 -9.71
N VAL A 66 2.58 3.69 -9.42
CA VAL A 66 3.63 2.98 -10.16
C VAL A 66 3.32 2.90 -11.66
N LYS A 67 2.07 2.58 -12.02
CA LYS A 67 1.66 2.42 -13.42
C LYS A 67 1.66 3.74 -14.20
N ASN A 68 1.33 4.86 -13.56
CA ASN A 68 1.18 6.16 -14.22
C ASN A 68 2.44 7.01 -14.13
N ASP A 69 3.08 7.05 -12.96
CA ASP A 69 4.18 7.96 -12.63
C ASP A 69 5.54 7.25 -12.68
N GLY A 70 5.56 5.92 -12.66
CA GLY A 70 6.78 5.12 -12.59
C GLY A 70 7.29 4.90 -11.15
N PRO A 71 8.56 4.48 -10.99
CA PRO A 71 9.11 4.05 -9.71
C PRO A 71 9.19 5.19 -8.68
N PRO A 72 9.15 4.89 -7.36
CA PRO A 72 9.39 5.86 -6.30
C PRO A 72 10.73 6.61 -6.48
N PRO A 73 10.83 7.85 -5.99
CA PRO A 73 12.05 8.64 -6.11
C PRO A 73 13.21 7.98 -5.35
N LEU A 74 14.40 8.00 -5.95
CA LEU A 74 15.62 7.49 -5.34
C LEU A 74 16.02 8.32 -4.12
N LYS A 75 16.22 7.65 -2.98
CA LYS A 75 16.83 8.28 -1.81
C LYS A 75 18.35 8.20 -1.94
N VAL A 76 19.01 9.34 -2.16
CA VAL A 76 20.47 9.43 -2.09
C VAL A 76 20.88 9.43 -0.62
N LEU A 77 21.71 8.46 -0.23
CA LEU A 77 22.33 8.41 1.08
C LEU A 77 23.73 9.02 0.94
N TYR A 78 24.00 10.08 1.71
CA TYR A 78 25.32 10.71 1.83
C TYR A 78 26.03 10.19 3.07
#